data_AF-A0A0G0MQU8-F1
#
_entry.id   AF-A0A0G0MQU8-F1
#
_cell.length_a   1.000
_cell.length_b   1.000
_cell.length_c   1.000
_cell.angle_alpha   90.00
_cell.angle_beta   90.00
_cell.angle_gamma   90.00
#
_symmetry.space_group_name_H-M   'P 1'
#
loop_
_entity.id
_entity.type
_entity.pdbx_description
1 polymer ?
#
loop_
_entity_poly.entity_id
_entity_poly.type
_entity_poly.pdbx_seq_one_letter_code
_entity_poly.pdbx_strand_id
1 'polypeptide(L)'
;MTVNIYTPNKKLSASFIFISETICFAVFLIGLLAAIGWKFDILIFKNILPSLPVIAPNTAVALALSGFSLWLLQEKKIKSQWRFLAYSLSALIAALGALTFIEYASGLNFGLENLIFKNALGANDLPVRMSPQSAVLFCLLGASLLLINRQNKNGKRPSQYIILAVGVVALFSFFGFIHNVSSFYTIAPYKGMAAHTAASFVLLFIAIFISRPASGLMKNFSNAGLSGYVARRLFLTLFVLMIFDILAMTGRSSGVYGQEIEAVIHVIFLVSAFIYLMFIGFSSLDKIQTIEEIDRAKTEFVSFVSHQLRNPLTAIPIA
;
A
#
# COMPACT_ATOMS: atom_id res chain seq x y z
N MET A 1 10.26 -0.71 -32.25
CA MET A 1 9.10 -1.20 -31.47
C MET A 1 9.62 -2.08 -30.34
N THR A 2 9.72 -1.58 -29.11
CA THR A 2 10.06 -2.42 -27.95
C THR A 2 8.88 -3.34 -27.67
N VAL A 3 9.02 -4.63 -28.01
CA VAL A 3 8.05 -5.66 -27.64
C VAL A 3 8.09 -5.77 -26.13
N ASN A 4 7.13 -5.18 -25.45
CA ASN A 4 6.99 -5.30 -24.00
C ASN A 4 6.43 -6.69 -23.71
N ILE A 5 7.31 -7.69 -23.63
CA ILE A 5 6.98 -9.10 -23.31
C ILE A 5 6.64 -9.16 -21.82
N TYR A 6 5.45 -8.66 -21.47
CA TYR A 6 4.88 -8.90 -20.16
C TYR A 6 4.33 -10.31 -20.10
N THR A 7 4.97 -11.17 -19.31
CA THR A 7 4.48 -12.51 -19.00
C THR A 7 3.91 -12.50 -17.57
N PRO A 8 2.58 -12.37 -17.39
CA PRO A 8 1.99 -12.35 -16.06
C PRO A 8 2.22 -13.70 -15.36
N ASN A 9 2.77 -13.66 -14.15
CA ASN A 9 2.71 -14.84 -13.28
C ASN A 9 1.29 -14.96 -12.71
N LYS A 10 0.48 -15.82 -13.33
CA LYS A 10 -0.94 -15.99 -12.99
C LYS A 10 -1.16 -16.42 -11.54
N LYS A 11 -0.33 -17.34 -11.02
CA LYS A 11 -0.42 -17.81 -9.62
C LYS A 11 -0.15 -16.66 -8.65
N LEU A 12 0.93 -15.92 -8.88
CA LEU A 12 1.30 -14.77 -8.05
C LEU A 12 0.23 -13.67 -8.09
N SER A 13 -0.31 -13.39 -9.26
CA SER A 13 -1.39 -12.40 -9.44
C SER A 13 -2.64 -12.79 -8.66
N ALA A 14 -3.00 -14.09 -8.67
CA ALA A 14 -4.12 -14.60 -7.89
C ALA A 14 -3.87 -14.48 -6.37
N SER A 15 -2.64 -14.74 -5.90
CA SER A 15 -2.26 -14.54 -4.50
C SER A 15 -2.37 -13.08 -4.07
N PHE A 16 -1.94 -12.13 -4.89
CA PHE A 16 -2.09 -10.70 -4.56
C PHE A 16 -3.55 -10.27 -4.43
N ILE A 17 -4.42 -10.74 -5.33
CA ILE A 17 -5.86 -10.47 -5.25
C ILE A 17 -6.43 -11.08 -3.97
N PHE A 18 -6.11 -12.34 -3.67
CA PHE A 18 -6.58 -13.00 -2.44
C PHE A 18 -6.14 -12.26 -1.17
N ILE A 19 -4.86 -11.85 -1.10
CA ILE A 19 -4.34 -11.06 0.04
C ILE A 19 -5.09 -9.73 0.13
N SER A 20 -5.34 -9.05 -0.99
CA SER A 20 -6.16 -7.84 -1.01
C SER A 20 -7.56 -8.09 -0.45
N GLU A 21 -8.25 -9.17 -0.86
CA GLU A 21 -9.57 -9.58 -0.32
C GLU A 21 -9.54 -9.78 1.19
N THR A 22 -8.54 -10.51 1.70
CA THR A 22 -8.38 -10.73 3.14
C THR A 22 -8.16 -9.41 3.90
N ILE A 23 -7.31 -8.53 3.37
CA ILE A 23 -7.04 -7.22 4.00
C ILE A 23 -8.30 -6.34 4.01
N CYS A 24 -9.07 -6.31 2.92
CA CYS A 24 -10.33 -5.56 2.86
C CYS A 24 -11.30 -6.00 3.96
N PHE A 25 -11.43 -7.32 4.13
CA PHE A 25 -12.28 -7.90 5.15
C PHE A 25 -11.79 -7.56 6.57
N ALA A 26 -10.48 -7.65 6.81
CA ALA A 26 -9.90 -7.28 8.09
C ALA A 26 -10.17 -5.80 8.44
N VAL A 27 -9.96 -4.88 7.50
CA VAL A 27 -10.24 -3.45 7.72
C VAL A 27 -11.72 -3.17 7.91
N PHE A 28 -12.59 -3.87 7.17
CA PHE A 28 -14.03 -3.81 7.38
C PHE A 28 -14.40 -4.20 8.82
N LEU A 29 -13.85 -5.30 9.32
CA LEU A 29 -14.09 -5.76 10.69
C LEU A 29 -13.54 -4.79 11.74
N ILE A 30 -12.34 -4.23 11.54
CA ILE A 30 -11.77 -3.22 12.45
C ILE A 30 -12.71 -2.01 12.56
N GLY A 31 -13.18 -1.48 11.43
CA GLY A 31 -14.12 -0.36 11.43
C GLY A 31 -15.48 -0.71 12.05
N LEU A 32 -16.00 -1.91 11.77
CA LEU A 32 -17.27 -2.39 12.30
C LEU A 32 -17.21 -2.58 13.82
N LEU A 33 -16.16 -3.23 14.33
CA LEU A 33 -15.94 -3.40 15.77
C LEU A 33 -15.81 -2.05 16.48
N ALA A 34 -15.07 -1.11 15.90
CA ALA A 34 -14.97 0.24 16.44
C ALA A 34 -16.33 0.98 16.48
N ALA A 35 -17.17 0.82 15.45
CA ALA A 35 -18.52 1.38 15.43
C ALA A 35 -19.45 0.71 16.47
N ILE A 36 -19.34 -0.61 16.66
CA ILE A 36 -20.00 -1.35 17.74
C ILE A 36 -19.51 -0.84 19.10
N GLY A 37 -18.21 -0.58 19.25
CA GLY A 37 -17.61 0.03 20.42
C GLY A 37 -18.28 1.35 20.78
N TRP A 38 -18.54 2.21 19.80
CA TRP A 38 -19.31 3.44 20.01
C TRP A 38 -20.77 3.20 20.37
N LYS A 39 -21.44 2.23 19.73
CA LYS A 39 -22.86 1.94 19.98
C LYS A 39 -23.13 1.40 21.39
N PHE A 40 -22.25 0.53 21.89
CA PHE A 40 -22.43 -0.19 23.17
C PHE A 40 -21.48 0.29 24.28
N ASP A 41 -20.75 1.37 24.03
CA ASP A 41 -19.76 1.94 24.95
C ASP A 41 -18.65 0.96 25.39
N ILE A 42 -18.21 0.10 24.47
CA ILE A 42 -17.16 -0.90 24.72
C ILE A 42 -15.79 -0.28 24.44
N LEU A 43 -15.05 0.08 25.50
CA LEU A 43 -13.78 0.80 25.41
C LEU A 43 -12.71 0.06 24.58
N ILE A 44 -12.58 -1.26 24.74
CA ILE A 44 -11.54 -2.07 24.06
C ILE A 44 -11.65 -2.04 22.52
N PHE A 45 -12.82 -1.69 21.98
CA PHE A 45 -13.02 -1.52 20.54
C PHE A 45 -12.73 -0.09 20.07
N LYS A 46 -12.62 0.89 21.00
CA LYS A 46 -12.36 2.29 20.66
C LYS A 46 -10.88 2.67 20.75
N ASN A 47 -10.06 1.99 21.56
CA ASN A 47 -8.59 2.17 21.64
C ASN A 47 -7.85 0.82 21.84
N ILE A 48 -6.61 0.65 21.31
CA ILE A 48 -5.80 -0.55 21.63
C ILE A 48 -5.43 -0.50 23.12
N LEU A 49 -4.88 0.64 23.54
CA LEU A 49 -4.35 0.86 24.89
C LEU A 49 -5.07 2.05 25.52
N PRO A 50 -5.31 2.04 26.85
CA PRO A 50 -5.97 3.14 27.54
C PRO A 50 -5.31 4.50 27.36
N SER A 51 -3.98 4.53 27.18
CA SER A 51 -3.18 5.75 26.98
C SER A 51 -3.24 6.31 25.55
N LEU A 52 -3.75 5.55 24.58
CA LEU A 52 -3.75 5.93 23.17
C LEU A 52 -5.04 6.66 22.76
N PRO A 53 -4.99 7.49 21.71
CA PRO A 53 -6.16 8.17 21.19
C PRO A 53 -7.28 7.20 20.81
N VAL A 54 -8.50 7.57 21.20
CA VAL A 54 -9.73 6.85 20.86
C VAL A 54 -10.10 7.13 19.40
N ILE A 55 -10.53 6.11 18.67
CA ILE A 55 -11.00 6.27 17.28
C ILE A 55 -12.27 7.12 17.22
N ALA A 56 -12.31 8.12 16.35
CA ALA A 56 -13.52 8.92 16.15
C ALA A 56 -14.66 8.09 15.53
N PRO A 57 -15.94 8.35 15.85
CA PRO A 57 -17.05 7.51 15.38
C PRO A 57 -17.22 7.53 13.86
N ASN A 58 -17.11 8.71 13.25
CA ASN A 58 -17.12 8.87 11.79
C ASN A 58 -15.91 8.20 11.12
N THR A 59 -14.76 8.14 11.80
CA THR A 59 -13.57 7.41 11.36
C THR A 59 -13.81 5.90 11.37
N ALA A 60 -14.42 5.36 12.42
CA ALA A 60 -14.77 3.94 12.50
C ALA A 60 -15.68 3.50 11.33
N VAL A 61 -16.74 4.28 11.07
CA VAL A 61 -17.63 4.01 9.94
C VAL A 61 -16.91 4.19 8.61
N ALA A 62 -16.11 5.24 8.43
CA ALA A 62 -15.35 5.45 7.19
C ALA A 62 -14.36 4.31 6.90
N LEU A 63 -13.71 3.73 7.92
CA LEU A 63 -12.88 2.52 7.77
C LEU A 63 -13.71 1.31 7.31
N ALA A 64 -14.85 1.06 7.96
CA ALA A 64 -15.73 -0.03 7.58
C ALA A 64 -16.19 0.12 6.11
N LEU A 65 -16.67 1.31 5.75
CA LEU A 65 -17.07 1.61 4.38
C LEU A 65 -15.92 1.49 3.39
N SER A 66 -14.69 1.85 3.77
CA SER A 66 -13.50 1.74 2.92
C SER A 66 -13.16 0.28 2.60
N GLY A 67 -13.13 -0.59 3.62
CA GLY A 67 -12.92 -2.02 3.44
C GLY A 67 -14.00 -2.66 2.58
N PHE A 68 -15.26 -2.31 2.82
CA PHE A 68 -16.40 -2.83 2.06
C PHE A 68 -16.43 -2.31 0.60
N SER A 69 -16.17 -1.01 0.40
CA SER A 69 -16.10 -0.39 -0.93
C SER A 69 -15.00 -1.03 -1.78
N LEU A 70 -13.80 -1.22 -1.22
CA LEU A 70 -12.71 -1.89 -1.92
C LEU A 70 -13.01 -3.36 -2.21
N TRP A 71 -13.63 -4.08 -1.27
CA TRP A 71 -14.06 -5.46 -1.48
C TRP A 71 -15.03 -5.58 -2.66
N LEU A 72 -16.03 -4.69 -2.75
CA LEU A 72 -16.96 -4.64 -3.88
C LEU A 72 -16.27 -4.24 -5.20
N LEU A 73 -15.18 -3.49 -5.14
CA LEU A 73 -14.41 -3.07 -6.32
C LEU A 73 -13.43 -4.14 -6.82
N GLN A 74 -13.33 -5.31 -6.18
CA GLN A 74 -12.40 -6.35 -6.62
C GLN A 74 -12.79 -7.00 -7.96
N GLU A 75 -11.78 -7.45 -8.71
CA GLU A 75 -11.80 -7.65 -10.17
C GLU A 75 -12.70 -8.80 -10.67
N LYS A 76 -13.41 -9.52 -9.78
CA LYS A 76 -14.23 -10.68 -10.14
C LYS A 76 -15.74 -10.38 -10.07
N LYS A 77 -16.31 -10.00 -11.22
CA LYS A 77 -17.75 -10.03 -11.55
C LYS A 77 -18.65 -9.08 -10.73
N ILE A 78 -18.43 -7.78 -10.87
CA ILE A 78 -19.35 -6.78 -10.31
C ILE A 78 -20.62 -6.71 -11.18
N LYS A 79 -21.78 -7.14 -10.67
CA LYS A 79 -23.08 -6.79 -11.29
C LYS A 79 -23.24 -5.27 -11.21
N SER A 80 -23.80 -4.63 -12.25
CA SER A 80 -23.89 -3.16 -12.39
C SER A 80 -24.33 -2.42 -11.10
N GLN A 81 -25.32 -2.96 -10.38
CA GLN A 81 -25.82 -2.44 -9.10
C GLN A 81 -24.77 -2.32 -7.98
N TRP A 82 -23.90 -3.31 -7.82
CA TRP A 82 -22.83 -3.29 -6.80
C TRP A 82 -21.73 -2.30 -7.14
N ARG A 83 -21.54 -2.03 -8.45
CA ARG A 83 -20.59 -1.04 -8.93
C ARG A 83 -21.00 0.36 -8.51
N PHE A 84 -22.28 0.71 -8.72
CA PHE A 84 -22.82 1.99 -8.28
C PHE A 84 -22.65 2.16 -6.77
N LEU A 85 -23.07 1.17 -5.98
CA LEU A 85 -22.91 1.21 -4.52
C LEU A 85 -21.45 1.43 -4.12
N ALA A 86 -20.52 0.68 -4.71
CA ALA A 86 -19.10 0.79 -4.36
C ALA A 86 -18.52 2.18 -4.64
N TYR A 87 -18.84 2.78 -5.80
CA TYR A 87 -18.41 4.15 -6.13
C TYR A 87 -19.10 5.21 -5.27
N SER A 88 -20.38 5.03 -4.94
CA SER A 88 -21.10 5.92 -4.03
C SER A 88 -20.48 5.89 -2.63
N LEU A 89 -20.09 4.71 -2.13
CA LEU A 89 -19.33 4.58 -0.89
C LEU A 89 -17.97 5.27 -0.98
N SER A 90 -17.22 5.09 -2.08
CA SER A 90 -15.95 5.77 -2.30
C SER A 90 -16.09 7.30 -2.31
N ALA A 91 -17.16 7.81 -2.95
CA ALA A 91 -17.49 9.24 -2.98
C ALA A 91 -17.85 9.76 -1.58
N LEU A 92 -18.62 8.99 -0.81
CA LEU A 92 -18.96 9.34 0.57
C LEU A 92 -17.71 9.40 1.46
N ILE A 93 -16.79 8.44 1.34
CA ILE A 93 -15.51 8.45 2.08
C ILE A 93 -14.69 9.69 1.71
N ALA A 94 -14.59 10.01 0.41
CA ALA A 94 -13.88 11.20 -0.05
C ALA A 94 -14.52 12.49 0.50
N ALA A 95 -15.85 12.59 0.44
CA ALA A 95 -16.60 13.74 0.92
C ALA A 95 -16.49 13.90 2.44
N LEU A 96 -16.57 12.83 3.22
CA LEU A 96 -16.38 12.87 4.67
C LEU A 96 -15.00 13.41 5.05
N GLY A 97 -13.95 12.95 4.37
CA GLY A 97 -12.59 13.46 4.56
C GLY A 97 -12.47 14.94 4.15
N ALA A 98 -12.99 15.30 2.99
CA ALA A 98 -12.94 16.68 2.48
C ALA A 98 -13.70 17.67 3.37
N LEU A 99 -14.94 17.34 3.76
CA LEU A 99 -15.77 18.18 4.62
C LEU A 99 -15.13 18.37 6.01
N THR A 100 -14.60 17.29 6.60
CA THR A 100 -13.89 17.38 7.89
C THR A 100 -12.64 18.26 7.77
N PHE A 101 -11.89 18.15 6.67
CA PHE A 101 -10.72 18.98 6.43
C PHE A 101 -11.08 20.46 6.23
N ILE A 102 -12.14 20.75 5.46
CA ILE A 102 -12.67 22.11 5.28
C ILE A 102 -13.10 22.71 6.61
N GLU A 103 -13.75 21.92 7.47
CA GLU A 103 -14.18 22.33 8.80
C GLU A 103 -12.97 22.72 9.68
N TYR A 104 -11.83 22.02 9.57
CA TYR A 104 -10.58 22.47 10.21
C TYR A 104 -10.00 23.73 9.59
N ALA A 105 -10.00 23.86 8.25
CA ALA A 105 -9.39 24.99 7.55
C ALA A 105 -10.19 26.29 7.67
N SER A 106 -11.52 26.20 7.74
CA SER A 106 -12.44 27.35 7.80
C SER A 106 -12.85 27.72 9.23
N GLY A 107 -12.69 26.81 10.19
CA GLY A 107 -13.18 26.98 11.56
C GLY A 107 -14.72 26.91 11.68
N LEU A 108 -15.43 26.59 10.59
CA LEU A 108 -16.86 26.29 10.63
C LEU A 108 -17.07 25.00 11.44
N ASN A 109 -18.26 24.83 12.03
CA ASN A 109 -18.66 23.58 12.67
C ASN A 109 -19.81 22.96 11.87
N PHE A 110 -19.55 21.84 11.22
CA PHE A 110 -20.56 21.09 10.46
C PHE A 110 -21.21 19.99 11.30
N GLY A 111 -20.68 19.72 12.50
CA GLY A 111 -21.21 18.74 13.44
C GLY A 111 -21.10 17.29 12.95
N LEU A 112 -20.13 16.99 12.08
CA LEU A 112 -19.97 15.69 11.44
C LEU A 112 -19.72 14.56 12.46
N GLU A 113 -19.12 14.91 13.61
CA GLU A 113 -18.85 14.00 14.71
C GLU A 113 -20.12 13.43 15.38
N ASN A 114 -21.23 14.16 15.33
CA ASN A 114 -22.49 13.79 15.99
C ASN A 114 -23.55 13.18 15.04
N LEU A 115 -23.27 13.16 13.73
CA LEU A 115 -24.24 12.67 12.73
C LEU A 115 -24.58 11.18 12.91
N ILE A 116 -23.60 10.37 13.33
CA ILE A 116 -23.75 8.90 13.39
C ILE A 116 -24.11 8.45 14.81
N PHE A 117 -23.38 8.95 15.81
CA PHE A 117 -23.60 8.63 17.20
C PHE A 117 -23.75 9.94 17.98
N LYS A 118 -24.95 10.20 18.49
CA LYS A 118 -25.19 11.35 19.38
C LYS A 118 -24.41 11.13 20.67
N ASN A 119 -23.74 12.18 21.15
CA ASN A 119 -22.97 12.18 22.41
C ASN A 119 -21.81 11.18 22.42
N ALA A 120 -21.12 11.03 21.28
CA ALA A 120 -19.85 10.30 21.24
C ALA A 120 -18.72 11.13 21.87
N LEU A 121 -18.72 11.16 23.20
CA LEU A 121 -17.80 11.96 24.01
C LEU A 121 -16.50 11.21 24.27
N GLY A 122 -15.39 11.94 24.31
CA GLY A 122 -14.08 11.43 24.72
C GLY A 122 -13.74 11.85 26.15
N ALA A 123 -12.49 11.61 26.57
CA ALA A 123 -11.95 12.20 27.80
C ALA A 123 -12.10 13.74 27.72
N ASN A 124 -12.86 14.30 28.68
CA ASN A 124 -13.31 15.71 28.85
C ASN A 124 -14.72 16.04 28.36
N ASP A 125 -15.59 15.06 28.10
CA ASP A 125 -16.97 15.28 27.65
C ASP A 125 -17.10 16.11 26.35
N LEU A 126 -16.00 16.19 25.59
CA LEU A 126 -15.97 16.82 24.27
C LEU A 126 -16.18 15.76 23.19
N PRO A 127 -16.94 16.08 22.13
CA PRO A 127 -17.12 15.18 20.99
C PRO A 127 -15.78 14.72 20.38
N VAL A 128 -15.67 13.43 20.10
CA VAL A 128 -14.47 12.89 19.45
C VAL A 128 -14.55 13.13 17.95
N ARG A 129 -13.74 14.10 17.48
CA ARG A 129 -13.65 14.46 16.07
C ARG A 129 -12.54 13.68 15.35
N MET A 130 -12.76 13.38 14.07
CA MET A 130 -11.74 12.80 13.18
C MET A 130 -10.53 13.74 13.11
N SER A 131 -9.32 13.19 13.27
CA SER A 131 -8.10 14.00 13.23
C SER A 131 -7.86 14.63 11.84
N PRO A 132 -7.21 15.81 11.74
CA PRO A 132 -6.97 16.48 10.46
C PRO A 132 -6.23 15.61 9.43
N GLN A 133 -5.20 14.88 9.89
CA GLN A 133 -4.47 13.91 9.07
C GLN A 133 -5.37 12.78 8.56
N SER A 134 -6.24 12.21 9.40
CA SER A 134 -7.19 11.17 8.98
C SER A 134 -8.18 11.70 7.94
N ALA A 135 -8.62 12.96 8.08
CA ALA A 135 -9.51 13.62 7.12
C ALA A 135 -8.87 13.71 5.73
N VAL A 136 -7.63 14.18 5.65
CA VAL A 136 -6.86 14.22 4.39
C VAL A 136 -6.67 12.82 3.83
N LEU A 137 -6.29 11.85 4.67
CA LEU A 137 -6.09 10.47 4.24
C LEU A 137 -7.37 9.83 3.70
N PHE A 138 -8.54 10.04 4.32
CA PHE A 138 -9.82 9.56 3.79
C PHE A 138 -10.21 10.25 2.49
N CYS A 139 -9.96 11.56 2.36
CA CYS A 139 -10.20 12.30 1.13
C CYS A 139 -9.40 11.67 -0.03
N LEU A 140 -8.09 11.47 0.17
CA LEU A 140 -7.20 10.85 -0.81
C LEU A 140 -7.53 9.38 -1.06
N LEU A 141 -7.87 8.61 -0.02
CA LEU A 141 -8.28 7.22 -0.14
C LEU A 141 -9.55 7.07 -0.98
N GLY A 142 -10.58 7.88 -0.69
CA GLY A 142 -11.82 7.89 -1.47
C GLY A 142 -11.58 8.28 -2.93
N ALA A 143 -10.75 9.29 -3.18
CA ALA A 143 -10.33 9.67 -4.53
C ALA A 143 -9.57 8.53 -5.25
N SER A 144 -8.70 7.82 -4.54
CA SER A 144 -8.00 6.64 -5.05
C SER A 144 -8.98 5.54 -5.46
N LEU A 145 -9.99 5.25 -4.62
CA LEU A 145 -11.01 4.24 -4.91
C LEU A 145 -11.88 4.64 -6.11
N LEU A 146 -12.30 5.90 -6.21
CA LEU A 146 -13.04 6.43 -7.38
C LEU A 146 -12.25 6.25 -8.69
N LEU A 147 -10.93 6.33 -8.62
CA LEU A 147 -10.03 6.20 -9.75
C LEU A 147 -9.46 4.78 -9.94
N ILE A 148 -9.86 3.79 -9.13
CA ILE A 148 -9.23 2.45 -9.10
C ILE A 148 -9.27 1.74 -10.46
N ASN A 149 -10.35 1.94 -11.21
CA ASN A 149 -10.57 1.35 -12.53
C ASN A 149 -10.15 2.27 -13.69
N ARG A 150 -9.66 3.49 -13.40
CA ARG A 150 -9.22 4.42 -14.44
C ARG A 150 -7.77 4.16 -14.82
N GLN A 151 -7.52 4.10 -16.12
CA GLN A 151 -6.18 4.06 -16.70
C GLN A 151 -6.05 5.25 -17.66
N ASN A 152 -4.95 5.99 -17.55
CA ASN A 152 -4.69 7.12 -18.45
C ASN A 152 -4.12 6.62 -19.79
N LYS A 153 -4.04 7.49 -20.81
CA LYS A 153 -3.55 7.16 -22.16
C LYS A 153 -2.18 6.46 -22.18
N ASN A 154 -1.32 6.78 -21.21
CA ASN A 154 0.02 6.20 -21.07
C ASN A 154 0.06 4.90 -20.25
N GLY A 155 -1.09 4.27 -19.98
CA GLY A 155 -1.19 3.04 -19.19
C GLY A 155 -1.01 3.22 -17.67
N LYS A 156 -0.76 4.45 -17.19
CA LYS A 156 -0.62 4.80 -15.76
C LYS A 156 -1.99 4.78 -15.05
N ARG A 157 -2.01 4.38 -13.77
CA ARG A 157 -3.22 4.37 -12.92
C ARG A 157 -3.11 5.43 -11.82
N PRO A 158 -3.84 6.56 -11.91
CA PRO A 158 -3.77 7.63 -10.91
C PRO A 158 -4.01 7.15 -9.46
N SER A 159 -4.93 6.20 -9.29
CA SER A 159 -5.22 5.54 -8.01
C SER A 159 -3.95 5.04 -7.28
N GLN A 160 -3.00 4.44 -8.01
CA GLN A 160 -1.77 3.91 -7.40
C GLN A 160 -0.83 5.01 -6.89
N TYR A 161 -0.80 6.19 -7.52
CA TYR A 161 0.02 7.30 -7.04
C TYR A 161 -0.61 7.98 -5.83
N ILE A 162 -1.93 8.16 -5.85
CA ILE A 162 -2.68 8.74 -4.72
C ILE A 162 -2.55 7.82 -3.50
N ILE A 163 -2.70 6.50 -3.69
CA ILE A 163 -2.59 5.58 -2.57
C ILE A 163 -1.16 5.47 -2.04
N LEU A 164 -0.12 5.66 -2.87
CA LEU A 164 1.25 5.76 -2.37
C LEU A 164 1.42 6.96 -1.43
N ALA A 165 0.83 8.12 -1.75
CA ALA A 165 0.85 9.27 -0.84
C ALA A 165 0.13 8.97 0.49
N VAL A 166 -1.03 8.29 0.44
CA VAL A 166 -1.72 7.80 1.64
C VAL A 166 -0.83 6.85 2.43
N GLY A 167 -0.17 5.91 1.76
CA GLY A 167 0.73 4.93 2.36
C GLY A 167 1.89 5.58 3.09
N VAL A 168 2.54 6.59 2.48
CA VAL A 168 3.64 7.32 3.13
C VAL A 168 3.18 7.95 4.45
N VAL A 169 2.11 8.75 4.42
CA VAL A 169 1.60 9.41 5.63
C VAL A 169 1.14 8.39 6.68
N ALA A 170 0.47 7.31 6.25
CA ALA A 170 0.02 6.25 7.15
C ALA A 170 1.20 5.51 7.81
N LEU A 171 2.28 5.26 7.07
CA LEU A 171 3.51 4.66 7.61
C LEU A 171 4.17 5.59 8.63
N PHE A 172 4.28 6.90 8.36
CA PHE A 172 4.78 7.86 9.34
C PHE A 172 4.01 7.79 10.66
N SER A 173 2.67 7.80 10.60
CA SER A 173 1.87 7.70 11.82
C SER A 173 1.95 6.33 12.48
N PHE A 174 2.01 5.24 11.71
CA PHE A 174 2.15 3.89 12.24
C PHE A 174 3.48 3.70 12.99
N PHE A 175 4.60 4.12 12.38
CA PHE A 175 5.89 4.13 13.06
C PHE A 175 5.96 5.14 14.20
N GLY A 176 5.22 6.25 14.11
CA GLY A 176 5.01 7.17 15.23
C GLY A 176 4.45 6.46 16.47
N PHE A 177 3.51 5.53 16.29
CA PHE A 177 3.00 4.71 17.40
C PHE A 177 4.03 3.70 17.91
N ILE A 178 4.75 3.03 17.01
CA ILE A 178 5.80 2.06 17.39
C ILE A 178 6.86 2.75 18.26
N HIS A 179 7.40 3.88 17.77
CA HIS A 179 8.49 4.62 18.42
C HIS A 179 8.03 5.63 19.47
N ASN A 180 6.73 5.70 19.75
CA ASN A 180 6.12 6.65 20.69
C ASN A 180 6.46 8.13 20.38
N VAL A 181 6.52 8.47 19.09
CA VAL A 181 6.77 9.83 18.59
C VAL A 181 5.43 10.50 18.32
N SER A 182 4.90 11.19 19.33
CA SER A 182 3.57 11.82 19.29
C SER A 182 3.39 12.77 18.11
N SER A 183 4.42 13.49 17.69
CA SER A 183 4.37 14.42 16.55
C SER A 183 4.03 13.77 15.21
N PHE A 184 4.12 12.44 15.07
CA PHE A 184 3.81 11.74 13.83
C PHE A 184 2.36 11.24 13.76
N TYR A 185 1.65 11.22 14.87
CA TYR A 185 0.24 10.83 14.93
C TYR A 185 -0.64 11.85 15.65
N THR A 186 -0.09 12.98 16.10
CA THR A 186 -0.83 14.12 16.65
C THR A 186 -0.42 15.40 15.91
N ILE A 187 -1.39 16.28 15.65
CA ILE A 187 -1.15 17.60 15.10
C ILE A 187 -1.68 18.58 16.14
N ALA A 188 -0.80 19.16 16.95
CA ALA A 188 -1.19 20.13 17.97
C ALA A 188 -1.97 21.29 17.33
N PRO A 189 -3.08 21.76 17.93
CA PRO A 189 -3.65 21.38 19.23
C PRO A 189 -4.66 20.20 19.18
N TYR A 190 -4.83 19.54 18.04
CA TYR A 190 -5.87 18.53 17.83
C TYR A 190 -5.50 17.14 18.37
N LYS A 191 -6.53 16.38 18.79
CA LYS A 191 -6.36 14.97 19.16
C LYS A 191 -5.83 14.17 17.96
N GLY A 192 -4.91 13.25 18.25
CA GLY A 192 -4.24 12.45 17.24
C GLY A 192 -5.12 11.41 16.56
N MET A 193 -4.60 10.83 15.48
CA MET A 193 -5.18 9.66 14.83
C MET A 193 -5.13 8.48 15.81
N ALA A 194 -6.09 7.56 15.78
CA ALA A 194 -6.00 6.35 16.58
C ALA A 194 -5.03 5.33 15.94
N ALA A 195 -4.37 4.52 16.75
CA ALA A 195 -3.39 3.54 16.27
C ALA A 195 -3.99 2.48 15.32
N HIS A 196 -5.19 1.96 15.61
CA HIS A 196 -5.91 1.07 14.68
C HIS A 196 -6.23 1.74 13.34
N THR A 197 -6.46 3.06 13.33
CA THR A 197 -6.71 3.84 12.12
C THR A 197 -5.44 3.94 11.28
N ALA A 198 -4.28 4.21 11.90
CA ALA A 198 -2.98 4.21 11.22
C ALA A 198 -2.70 2.85 10.57
N ALA A 199 -2.84 1.76 11.33
CA ALA A 199 -2.67 0.40 10.83
C ALA A 199 -3.65 0.08 9.69
N SER A 200 -4.91 0.51 9.81
CA SER A 200 -5.93 0.30 8.77
C SER A 200 -5.61 1.05 7.48
N PHE A 201 -5.06 2.27 7.55
CA PHE A 201 -4.61 2.98 6.35
C PHE A 201 -3.41 2.31 5.68
N VAL A 202 -2.45 1.78 6.45
CA VAL A 202 -1.33 0.97 5.90
C VAL A 202 -1.88 -0.27 5.19
N LEU A 203 -2.82 -0.97 5.82
CA LEU A 203 -3.49 -2.14 5.24
C LEU A 203 -4.25 -1.79 3.95
N LEU A 204 -5.07 -0.73 3.95
CA LEU A 204 -5.79 -0.27 2.76
C LEU A 204 -4.83 0.17 1.64
N PHE A 205 -3.72 0.82 1.99
CA PHE A 205 -2.66 1.15 1.03
C PHE A 205 -2.14 -0.09 0.32
N ILE A 206 -1.76 -1.12 1.09
CA ILE A 206 -1.27 -2.39 0.55
C ILE A 206 -2.34 -3.04 -0.32
N ALA A 207 -3.58 -3.16 0.17
CA ALA A 207 -4.68 -3.81 -0.54
C ALA A 207 -4.96 -3.14 -1.89
N ILE A 208 -5.12 -1.82 -1.94
CA ILE A 208 -5.37 -1.09 -3.18
C ILE A 208 -4.18 -1.23 -4.14
N PHE A 209 -2.95 -1.14 -3.64
CA PHE A 209 -1.75 -1.24 -4.47
C PHE A 209 -1.64 -2.60 -5.18
N ILE A 210 -1.91 -3.69 -4.45
CA ILE A 210 -1.81 -5.07 -4.99
C ILE A 210 -3.10 -5.55 -5.68
N SER A 211 -4.22 -4.83 -5.56
CA SER A 211 -5.53 -5.23 -6.10
C SER A 211 -5.58 -5.36 -7.63
N ARG A 212 -4.64 -4.74 -8.36
CA ARG A 212 -4.59 -4.74 -9.84
C ARG A 212 -3.23 -5.22 -10.36
N PRO A 213 -2.87 -6.50 -10.15
CA PRO A 213 -1.53 -7.02 -10.43
C PRO A 213 -1.11 -6.89 -11.90
N ALA A 214 -2.06 -6.95 -12.83
CA ALA A 214 -1.79 -6.90 -14.26
C ALA A 214 -1.55 -5.49 -14.84
N SER A 215 -1.57 -4.42 -14.02
CA SER A 215 -1.58 -3.06 -14.55
C SER A 215 -0.89 -2.02 -13.65
N GLY A 216 -0.51 -0.89 -14.26
CA GLY A 216 0.18 0.21 -13.58
C GLY A 216 1.55 -0.21 -13.01
N LEU A 217 1.92 0.34 -11.85
CA LEU A 217 3.16 0.04 -11.13
C LEU A 217 3.24 -1.44 -10.73
N MET A 218 2.10 -2.04 -10.35
CA MET A 218 2.02 -3.43 -9.92
C MET A 218 2.33 -4.44 -11.04
N LYS A 219 2.27 -4.01 -12.32
CA LYS A 219 2.69 -4.82 -13.47
C LYS A 219 4.16 -5.26 -13.34
N ASN A 220 5.03 -4.38 -12.82
CA ASN A 220 6.44 -4.70 -12.62
C ASN A 220 6.58 -5.82 -11.57
N PHE A 221 5.87 -5.70 -10.45
CA PHE A 221 5.88 -6.69 -9.36
C PHE A 221 5.27 -8.04 -9.74
N SER A 222 4.32 -8.07 -10.69
CA SER A 222 3.62 -9.29 -11.12
C SER A 222 4.28 -9.99 -12.30
N ASN A 223 5.27 -9.35 -12.92
CA ASN A 223 6.01 -9.90 -14.05
C ASN A 223 6.85 -11.12 -13.60
N ALA A 224 6.80 -12.21 -14.36
CA ALA A 224 7.62 -13.40 -14.10
C ALA A 224 9.12 -13.14 -14.37
N GLY A 225 9.44 -12.16 -15.22
CA GLY A 225 10.81 -11.82 -15.59
C GLY A 225 11.64 -11.17 -14.48
N LEU A 226 12.87 -10.83 -14.85
CA LEU A 226 13.90 -10.28 -13.96
C LEU A 226 13.48 -9.00 -13.24
N SER A 227 12.82 -8.08 -13.95
CA SER A 227 12.33 -6.82 -13.35
C SER A 227 11.33 -7.05 -12.22
N GLY A 228 10.49 -8.08 -12.31
CA GLY A 228 9.61 -8.46 -11.23
C GLY A 228 10.33 -9.15 -10.09
N TYR A 229 11.35 -9.96 -10.38
CA TYR A 229 12.18 -10.58 -9.34
C TYR A 229 12.87 -9.53 -8.47
N VAL A 230 13.51 -8.54 -9.10
CA VAL A 230 14.19 -7.44 -8.40
C VAL A 230 13.18 -6.59 -7.62
N ALA A 231 12.06 -6.19 -8.25
CA ALA A 231 11.04 -5.37 -7.60
C ALA A 231 10.46 -6.05 -6.34
N ARG A 232 10.15 -7.35 -6.41
CA ARG A 232 9.65 -8.10 -5.25
C ARG A 232 10.67 -8.19 -4.12
N ARG A 233 11.95 -8.41 -4.43
CA ARG A 233 13.00 -8.46 -3.39
C ARG A 233 13.25 -7.10 -2.75
N LEU A 234 13.28 -6.03 -3.53
CA LEU A 234 13.36 -4.65 -3.01
C LEU A 234 12.24 -4.38 -2.01
N PHE A 235 11.01 -4.72 -2.37
CA PHE A 235 9.86 -4.54 -1.49
C PHE A 235 9.92 -5.43 -0.25
N LEU A 236 10.25 -6.73 -0.39
CA LEU A 236 10.40 -7.64 0.74
C LEU A 236 11.50 -7.18 1.71
N THR A 237 12.61 -6.63 1.22
CA THR A 237 13.68 -6.08 2.06
C THR A 237 13.17 -4.92 2.94
N LEU A 238 12.25 -4.08 2.45
CA LEU A 238 11.64 -3.03 3.29
C LEU A 238 10.84 -3.61 4.46
N PHE A 239 10.07 -4.68 4.24
CA PHE A 239 9.35 -5.37 5.33
C PHE A 239 10.31 -6.02 6.33
N VAL A 240 11.40 -6.62 5.84
CA VAL A 240 12.42 -7.21 6.70
C VAL A 240 13.07 -6.14 7.57
N LEU A 241 13.45 -5.00 7.00
CA LEU A 241 14.01 -3.87 7.75
C LEU A 241 13.03 -3.36 8.82
N MET A 242 11.75 -3.26 8.48
CA MET A 242 10.70 -2.86 9.42
C MET A 242 10.55 -3.85 10.59
N ILE A 243 10.63 -5.16 10.33
CA ILE A 243 10.58 -6.17 11.40
C ILE A 243 11.82 -6.05 12.31
N PHE A 244 13.01 -5.86 11.73
CA PHE A 244 14.24 -5.68 12.49
C PHE A 244 14.21 -4.41 13.35
N ASP A 245 13.64 -3.31 12.86
CA ASP A 245 13.43 -2.08 13.63
C ASP A 245 12.55 -2.34 14.87
N ILE A 246 11.43 -3.05 14.71
CA ILE A 246 10.56 -3.39 15.85
C ILE A 246 11.29 -4.30 16.86
N LEU A 247 12.04 -5.29 16.39
CA LEU A 247 12.82 -6.18 17.26
C LEU A 247 13.92 -5.42 18.01
N ALA A 248 14.61 -4.50 17.33
CA ALA A 248 15.66 -3.70 17.92
C ALA A 248 15.09 -2.76 19.00
N MET A 249 14.01 -2.06 18.67
CA MET A 249 13.30 -1.22 19.62
C MET A 249 12.80 -2.01 20.85
N THR A 250 12.34 -3.26 20.65
CA THR A 250 11.93 -4.14 21.76
C THR A 250 13.11 -4.53 22.66
N GLY A 251 14.29 -4.76 22.08
CA GLY A 251 15.52 -4.99 22.83
C GLY A 251 15.92 -3.79 23.68
N ARG A 252 15.78 -2.57 23.14
CA ARG A 252 16.00 -1.33 23.91
C ARG A 252 14.96 -1.18 25.02
N SER A 253 13.68 -1.33 24.72
CA SER A 253 12.60 -1.05 25.68
C SER A 253 12.56 -2.07 26.84
N SER A 254 13.08 -3.28 26.63
CA SER A 254 13.29 -4.29 27.68
C SER A 254 14.56 -4.09 28.50
N GLY A 255 15.39 -3.10 28.17
CA GLY A 255 16.62 -2.78 28.89
C GLY A 255 17.81 -3.68 28.55
N VAL A 256 17.74 -4.49 27.48
CA VAL A 256 18.85 -5.36 27.05
C VAL A 256 20.05 -4.52 26.61
N TYR A 257 19.80 -3.35 26.00
CA TYR A 257 20.83 -2.42 25.57
C TYR A 257 20.31 -0.98 25.48
N GLY A 258 21.24 -0.01 25.42
CA GLY A 258 20.95 1.42 25.32
C GLY A 258 20.73 1.92 23.89
N GLN A 259 20.32 3.18 23.76
CA GLN A 259 20.00 3.84 22.48
C GLN A 259 21.18 3.85 21.49
N GLU A 260 22.42 3.94 21.99
CA GLU A 260 23.62 3.91 21.14
C GLU A 260 23.77 2.57 20.41
N ILE A 261 23.51 1.46 21.10
CA ILE A 261 23.57 0.11 20.53
C ILE A 261 22.42 -0.11 19.55
N GLU A 262 21.21 0.38 19.85
CA GLU A 262 20.07 0.37 18.91
C GLU A 262 20.43 1.06 17.58
N ALA A 263 21.03 2.26 17.67
CA ALA A 263 21.45 3.01 16.49
C ALA A 263 22.49 2.26 15.65
N VAL A 264 23.48 1.62 16.30
CA VAL A 264 24.47 0.78 15.62
C VAL A 264 23.81 -0.43 14.94
N ILE A 265 22.89 -1.10 15.62
CA ILE A 265 22.12 -2.23 15.06
C ILE A 265 21.35 -1.78 13.81
N HIS A 266 20.67 -0.63 13.86
CA HIS A 266 19.95 -0.06 12.72
C HIS A 266 20.87 0.24 11.54
N VAL A 267 22.04 0.85 11.78
CA VAL A 267 23.03 1.13 10.72
C VAL A 267 23.55 -0.16 10.10
N ILE A 268 23.91 -1.17 10.91
CA ILE A 268 24.40 -2.47 10.41
C ILE A 268 23.34 -3.15 9.54
N PHE A 269 22.07 -3.17 9.98
CA PHE A 269 21.00 -3.77 9.19
C PHE A 269 20.73 -3.00 7.89
N LEU A 270 20.75 -1.67 7.93
CA LEU A 270 20.57 -0.83 6.74
C LEU A 270 21.70 -1.06 5.72
N VAL A 271 22.96 -1.07 6.17
CA VAL A 271 24.12 -1.34 5.31
C VAL A 271 24.06 -2.75 4.75
N SER A 272 23.73 -3.75 5.57
CA SER A 272 23.61 -5.14 5.13
C SER A 272 22.50 -5.32 4.09
N ALA A 273 21.35 -4.67 4.29
CA ALA A 273 20.25 -4.65 3.34
C ALA A 273 20.66 -3.97 2.02
N PHE A 274 21.36 -2.83 2.10
CA PHE A 274 21.86 -2.15 0.91
C PHE A 274 22.84 -3.01 0.13
N ILE A 275 23.81 -3.65 0.79
CA ILE A 275 24.75 -4.58 0.17
C ILE A 275 24.01 -5.75 -0.49
N TYR A 276 23.06 -6.37 0.21
CA TYR A 276 22.23 -7.45 -0.34
C TYR A 276 21.47 -7.02 -1.60
N LEU A 277 20.86 -5.83 -1.58
CA LEU A 277 20.17 -5.28 -2.74
C LEU A 277 21.12 -4.95 -3.89
N MET A 278 22.34 -4.49 -3.57
CA MET A 278 23.38 -4.24 -4.57
C MET A 278 23.78 -5.53 -5.29
N PHE A 279 23.98 -6.64 -4.56
CA PHE A 279 24.27 -7.95 -5.18
C PHE A 279 23.11 -8.48 -6.02
N ILE A 280 21.85 -8.25 -5.60
CA ILE A 280 20.69 -8.56 -6.44
C ILE A 280 20.70 -7.70 -7.71
N GLY A 281 21.06 -6.43 -7.60
CA GLY A 281 21.22 -5.53 -8.73
C GLY A 281 22.26 -6.05 -9.72
N PHE A 282 23.48 -6.34 -9.26
CA PHE A 282 24.56 -6.85 -10.12
C PHE A 282 24.21 -8.18 -10.76
N SER A 283 23.76 -9.17 -9.99
CA SER A 283 23.35 -10.47 -10.55
C SER A 283 22.17 -10.38 -11.53
N SER A 284 21.41 -9.28 -11.47
CA SER A 284 20.36 -9.00 -12.45
C SER A 284 20.95 -8.38 -13.72
N LEU A 285 21.88 -7.44 -13.60
CA LEU A 285 22.58 -6.85 -14.75
C LEU A 285 23.39 -7.90 -15.53
N ASP A 286 24.10 -8.79 -14.85
CA ASP A 286 24.88 -9.88 -15.49
C ASP A 286 23.98 -10.81 -16.32
N LYS A 287 22.77 -11.12 -15.81
CA LYS A 287 21.79 -11.92 -16.53
C LYS A 287 21.27 -11.20 -17.77
N ILE A 288 21.10 -9.87 -17.73
CA ILE A 288 20.69 -9.09 -18.90
C ILE A 288 21.79 -9.15 -19.96
N GLN A 289 23.04 -8.91 -19.58
CA GLN A 289 24.18 -8.97 -20.51
C GLN A 289 24.31 -10.35 -21.16
N THR A 290 24.20 -11.43 -20.37
CA THR A 290 24.26 -12.80 -20.90
C THR A 290 23.13 -13.07 -21.92
N ILE A 291 21.92 -12.56 -21.68
CA ILE A 291 20.80 -12.71 -22.62
C ILE A 291 21.05 -11.94 -23.91
N GLU A 292 21.59 -10.72 -23.82
CA GLU A 292 21.95 -9.91 -24.99
C GLU A 292 23.06 -10.56 -25.82
N GLU A 293 24.08 -11.15 -25.18
CA GLU A 293 25.15 -11.89 -25.85
C GLU A 293 24.62 -13.13 -26.59
N ILE A 294 23.71 -13.89 -25.97
CA ILE A 294 23.07 -15.05 -26.61
C ILE A 294 22.21 -14.61 -27.82
N ASP A 295 21.45 -13.52 -27.71
CA ASP A 295 20.62 -13.02 -28.80
C ASP A 295 21.46 -12.51 -29.98
N ARG A 296 22.59 -11.87 -29.68
CA ARG A 296 23.58 -11.47 -30.68
C ARG A 296 24.19 -12.68 -31.39
N ALA A 297 24.69 -13.67 -30.64
CA ALA A 297 25.25 -14.90 -31.20
C ALA A 297 24.24 -15.65 -32.08
N LYS A 298 22.97 -15.69 -31.66
CA LYS A 298 21.87 -16.27 -32.45
C LYS A 298 21.63 -15.52 -33.75
N THR A 299 21.63 -14.18 -33.71
CA THR A 299 21.43 -13.34 -34.90
C THR A 299 22.58 -13.51 -35.90
N GLU A 300 23.81 -13.57 -35.41
CA GLU A 300 25.01 -13.86 -36.22
C GLU A 300 24.93 -15.26 -36.86
N PHE A 301 24.55 -16.29 -36.10
CA PHE A 301 24.35 -17.65 -36.63
C PHE A 301 23.27 -17.72 -37.72
N VAL A 302 22.11 -17.08 -37.50
CA VAL A 302 21.02 -17.04 -38.48
C VAL A 302 21.45 -16.31 -39.76
N SER A 303 22.19 -15.20 -39.62
CA SER A 303 22.77 -14.49 -40.76
C SER A 303 23.74 -15.37 -41.55
N PHE A 304 24.66 -16.05 -40.84
CA PHE A 304 25.63 -16.96 -41.45
C PHE A 304 24.96 -18.11 -42.21
N VAL A 305 24.00 -18.81 -41.59
CA VAL A 305 23.26 -19.91 -42.24
C VAL A 305 22.45 -19.42 -43.43
N SER A 306 21.80 -18.26 -43.32
CA SER A 306 21.05 -17.67 -44.43
C SER A 306 21.96 -17.33 -45.60
N HIS A 307 23.15 -16.80 -45.33
CA HIS A 307 24.16 -16.53 -46.37
C HIS A 307 24.59 -17.81 -47.08
N GLN A 308 24.88 -18.89 -46.34
CA GLN A 308 25.27 -20.19 -46.91
C GLN A 308 24.14 -20.83 -47.75
N LEU A 309 22.90 -20.79 -47.26
CA LEU A 309 21.74 -21.33 -47.97
C LEU A 309 21.39 -20.55 -49.25
N ARG A 310 21.73 -19.25 -49.31
CA ARG A 310 21.47 -18.40 -50.49
C ARG A 310 22.51 -18.57 -51.60
N ASN A 311 23.70 -19.10 -51.27
CA ASN A 311 24.77 -19.44 -52.21
C ASN A 311 25.08 -20.95 -52.24
N PRO A 312 24.12 -21.84 -52.57
CA PRO A 312 24.33 -23.29 -52.44
C PRO A 312 25.31 -23.91 -53.47
N LEU A 313 25.86 -23.13 -54.41
CA LEU A 313 26.52 -23.65 -55.63
C LEU A 313 28.04 -23.42 -55.73
N THR A 314 28.76 -23.23 -54.63
CA THR A 314 30.24 -23.22 -54.67
C THR A 314 30.90 -24.50 -54.15
N ALA A 315 30.12 -25.45 -53.62
CA ALA A 315 30.65 -26.63 -52.92
C ALA A 315 30.56 -27.96 -53.69
N ILE A 316 30.10 -27.99 -54.95
CA ILE A 316 30.18 -29.22 -55.77
C ILE A 316 31.29 -29.03 -56.81
N PRO A 317 32.53 -29.51 -56.56
CA PRO A 317 33.48 -29.69 -57.63
C PRO A 317 32.94 -30.80 -58.53
N ILE A 318 32.60 -30.45 -59.78
CA ILE A 318 32.35 -31.42 -60.83
C ILE A 318 33.72 -32.01 -61.17
N ALA A 319 33.99 -33.21 -60.68
CA ALA A 319 35.08 -34.08 -61.12
C ALA A 319 34.61 -35.53 -61.04
#